data_AF-A0A9X2VYB0-F1
#
_entry.id   AF-A0A9X2VYB0-F1
#
_cell.length_a   1.000
_cell.length_b   1.000
_cell.length_c   1.000
_cell.angle_alpha   90.00
_cell.angle_beta   90.00
_cell.angle_gamma   90.00
#
_symmetry.space_group_name_H-M   'P 1'
#
loop_
_entity.id
_entity.type
_entity.pdbx_description
1 polymer ?
#
loop_
_entity_poly.entity_id
_entity_poly.type
_entity_poly.pdbx_seq_one_letter_code
_entity_poly.pdbx_strand_id
1 'polypeptide(L)'
;MTATDLRQALLVHTDANRAELALELADRDGGGLVLHGKGKALMAARHLKYAKKFQRGLIVEADAYTGKHRKLAADAFDANWISQQRRLGLSVVLPDGGYVAEGDESGLYSILARVKADGQPDLVAPLALHKSWLDAKAGLPTLLRHVIDAGVPVALTIEHPKDPYATRSLLQGLVEVLQLEVKVYLLRCDVAAVGALCFGAEAAAVGTRTGLRHLFPRKENGGGGAMPSVAALVRGMLSYISLDKIEPEIQQNPDNDLWKCGCVVCGGQSLSWIKSAPKPEDAAYLHSVEVLYQIRAELFDNLATSAERRLAWIGLCDSAIFQHEGTAADWNPQRVLGNWASLRGAQPIS
;
A
#
# COMPACT_ATOMS: atom_id res chain seq x y z
N MET A 1 -17.81 -22.44 -0.38
CA MET A 1 -17.38 -21.05 -0.59
C MET A 1 -15.89 -21.10 -0.89
N THR A 2 -15.51 -20.80 -2.12
CA THR A 2 -14.09 -20.70 -2.51
C THR A 2 -13.44 -19.59 -1.70
N ALA A 3 -12.30 -19.88 -1.06
CA ALA A 3 -11.53 -18.86 -0.36
C ALA A 3 -11.26 -17.69 -1.31
N THR A 4 -11.51 -16.46 -0.87
CA THR A 4 -11.27 -15.30 -1.72
C THR A 4 -9.77 -15.18 -1.96
N ASP A 5 -9.37 -15.30 -3.23
CA ASP A 5 -7.99 -15.19 -3.65
C ASP A 5 -7.53 -13.73 -3.56
N LEU A 6 -6.45 -13.50 -2.83
CA LEU A 6 -5.78 -12.21 -2.70
C LEU A 6 -4.61 -12.07 -3.66
N ARG A 7 -4.30 -13.12 -4.44
CA ARG A 7 -3.17 -13.14 -5.36
C ARG A 7 -3.25 -11.98 -6.34
N GLN A 8 -2.18 -11.20 -6.35
CA GLN A 8 -1.99 -10.01 -7.15
C GLN A 8 -3.08 -8.94 -6.96
N ALA A 9 -3.75 -8.92 -5.81
CA ALA A 9 -4.82 -7.97 -5.53
C ALA A 9 -4.26 -6.60 -5.12
N LEU A 10 -4.82 -5.53 -5.70
CA LEU A 10 -4.63 -4.18 -5.19
C LEU A 10 -5.76 -3.88 -4.21
N LEU A 11 -5.39 -3.64 -2.95
CA LEU A 11 -6.32 -3.44 -1.86
C LEU A 11 -6.47 -1.96 -1.55
N VAL A 12 -7.67 -1.54 -1.20
CA VAL A 12 -7.91 -0.21 -0.67
C VAL A 12 -7.77 -0.25 0.85
N HIS A 13 -6.79 0.47 1.38
CA HIS A 13 -6.54 0.56 2.81
C HIS A 13 -7.24 1.77 3.42
N THR A 14 -8.32 1.52 4.15
CA THR A 14 -9.24 2.54 4.65
C THR A 14 -9.60 2.33 6.13
N ASP A 15 -10.07 3.39 6.78
CA ASP A 15 -10.68 3.27 8.10
C ASP A 15 -12.15 2.82 8.03
N ALA A 16 -12.68 2.37 9.17
CA ALA A 16 -14.04 1.86 9.26
C ALA A 16 -15.13 2.86 8.82
N ASN A 17 -14.91 4.16 8.97
CA ASN A 17 -15.92 5.17 8.63
C ASN A 17 -16.04 5.38 7.12
N ARG A 18 -14.98 5.05 6.37
CA ARG A 18 -14.93 5.16 4.90
C ARG A 18 -15.05 3.80 4.21
N ALA A 19 -15.45 2.76 4.93
CA ALA A 19 -15.54 1.39 4.40
C ALA A 19 -16.54 1.26 3.24
N GLU A 20 -17.71 1.91 3.32
CA GLU A 20 -18.70 1.87 2.23
C GLU A 20 -18.23 2.62 0.98
N LEU A 21 -17.56 3.76 1.15
CA LEU A 21 -16.97 4.48 0.01
C LEU A 21 -15.86 3.67 -0.66
N ALA A 22 -15.06 2.94 0.12
CA ALA A 22 -14.03 2.05 -0.41
C ALA A 22 -14.62 0.82 -1.12
N LEU A 23 -15.78 0.34 -0.68
CA LEU A 23 -16.48 -0.79 -1.29
C LEU A 23 -16.83 -0.50 -2.77
N GLU A 24 -17.26 0.72 -3.10
CA GLU A 24 -17.61 1.13 -4.47
C GLU A 24 -16.46 0.91 -5.46
N LEU A 25 -15.22 0.96 -4.98
CA LEU A 25 -14.03 0.70 -5.79
C LEU A 25 -13.55 -0.74 -5.66
N ALA A 26 -13.50 -1.26 -4.45
CA ALA A 26 -12.83 -2.53 -4.17
C ALA A 26 -13.62 -3.77 -4.62
N ASP A 27 -14.93 -3.67 -4.87
CA ASP A 27 -15.75 -4.81 -5.28
C ASP A 27 -15.62 -5.16 -6.77
N ARG A 28 -14.41 -5.54 -7.18
CA ARG A 28 -14.05 -5.94 -8.55
C ARG A 28 -12.96 -7.00 -8.56
N ASP A 29 -12.71 -7.57 -9.72
CA ASP A 29 -11.63 -8.55 -9.88
C ASP A 29 -10.27 -7.90 -9.64
N GLY A 30 -9.40 -8.60 -8.90
CA GLY A 30 -8.13 -8.04 -8.44
C GLY A 30 -8.24 -6.92 -7.40
N GLY A 31 -9.45 -6.64 -6.90
CA GLY A 31 -9.73 -5.69 -5.84
C GLY A 31 -9.88 -6.32 -4.46
N GLY A 32 -9.92 -5.48 -3.44
CA GLY A 32 -10.14 -5.89 -2.06
C GLY A 32 -9.93 -4.74 -1.07
N LEU A 33 -10.08 -5.03 0.22
CA LEU A 33 -10.05 -4.04 1.29
C LEU A 33 -9.08 -4.43 2.39
N VAL A 34 -8.40 -3.42 2.94
CA VAL A 34 -7.78 -3.48 4.27
C VAL A 34 -8.52 -2.50 5.16
N LEU A 35 -9.15 -3.00 6.22
CA LEU A 35 -9.84 -2.17 7.20
C LEU A 35 -8.95 -1.94 8.41
N HIS A 36 -8.76 -0.66 8.74
CA HIS A 36 -7.83 -0.20 9.75
C HIS A 36 -8.52 0.15 11.08
N GLY A 37 -7.93 -0.30 12.19
CA GLY A 37 -8.22 0.13 13.56
C GLY A 37 -8.93 -0.92 14.42
N LYS A 38 -8.36 -1.22 15.60
CA LYS A 38 -8.90 -2.20 16.56
C LYS A 38 -10.37 -1.91 16.94
N GLY A 39 -11.20 -2.95 16.93
CA GLY A 39 -12.63 -2.90 17.22
C GLY A 39 -13.49 -2.40 16.05
N LYS A 40 -13.32 -1.13 15.64
CA LYS A 40 -14.15 -0.54 14.57
C LYS A 40 -13.97 -1.24 13.22
N ALA A 41 -12.76 -1.65 12.88
CA ALA A 41 -12.50 -2.38 11.64
C ALA A 41 -13.18 -3.75 11.61
N LEU A 42 -13.25 -4.47 12.74
CA LEU A 42 -13.99 -5.73 12.85
C LEU A 42 -15.50 -5.52 12.68
N MET A 43 -16.05 -4.45 13.24
CA MET A 43 -17.47 -4.10 13.05
C MET A 43 -17.77 -3.78 11.59
N ALA A 44 -16.92 -2.98 10.94
CA ALA A 44 -17.04 -2.69 9.52
C ALA A 44 -16.89 -3.96 8.66
N ALA A 45 -15.92 -4.84 8.97
CA ALA A 45 -15.75 -6.11 8.29
C ALA A 45 -16.99 -7.00 8.38
N ARG A 46 -17.59 -7.09 9.57
CA ARG A 46 -18.85 -7.82 9.81
C ARG A 46 -19.98 -7.25 8.96
N HIS A 47 -20.13 -5.93 8.94
CA HIS A 47 -21.15 -5.25 8.12
C HIS A 47 -20.95 -5.52 6.63
N LEU A 48 -19.73 -5.37 6.13
CA LEU A 48 -19.42 -5.63 4.72
C LEU A 48 -19.70 -7.09 4.32
N LYS A 49 -19.28 -8.06 5.14
CA LYS A 49 -19.49 -9.49 4.86
C LYS A 49 -20.96 -9.88 4.90
N TYR A 50 -21.69 -9.48 5.94
CA TYR A 50 -23.04 -10.03 6.16
C TYR A 50 -24.16 -9.14 5.59
N ALA A 51 -24.04 -7.82 5.68
CA ALA A 51 -25.05 -6.89 5.21
C ALA A 51 -24.82 -6.51 3.74
N LYS A 52 -23.59 -6.16 3.36
CA LYS A 52 -23.24 -5.77 1.97
C LYS A 52 -22.85 -6.95 1.08
N LYS A 53 -22.74 -8.17 1.65
CA LYS A 53 -22.37 -9.40 0.93
C LYS A 53 -21.04 -9.31 0.18
N PHE A 54 -20.10 -8.50 0.66
CA PHE A 54 -18.80 -8.31 0.02
C PHE A 54 -17.99 -9.62 -0.05
N GLN A 55 -17.66 -10.05 -1.26
CA GLN A 55 -16.97 -11.32 -1.51
C GLN A 55 -15.47 -11.18 -1.81
N ARG A 56 -14.97 -9.96 -2.07
CA ARG A 56 -13.54 -9.75 -2.36
C ARG A 56 -12.66 -9.84 -1.11
N GLY A 57 -11.34 -9.80 -1.35
CA GLY A 57 -10.34 -9.97 -0.31
C GLY A 57 -10.51 -8.93 0.78
N LEU A 58 -10.49 -9.36 2.04
CA LEU A 58 -10.73 -8.48 3.18
C LEU A 58 -9.73 -8.81 4.29
N ILE A 59 -8.85 -7.85 4.57
CA ILE A 59 -7.89 -7.90 5.68
C ILE A 59 -8.35 -6.91 6.75
N VAL A 60 -8.20 -7.27 8.02
CA VAL A 60 -8.49 -6.39 9.15
C VAL A 60 -7.22 -6.14 9.94
N GLU A 61 -6.73 -4.90 9.91
CA GLU A 61 -5.48 -4.46 10.53
C GLU A 61 -5.78 -3.75 11.86
N ALA A 62 -5.17 -4.22 12.96
CA ALA A 62 -5.41 -3.68 14.29
C ALA A 62 -4.83 -2.27 14.51
N ASP A 63 -3.85 -1.87 13.69
CA ASP A 63 -3.04 -0.65 13.85
C ASP A 63 -2.26 -0.58 15.18
N ALA A 64 -1.91 -1.74 15.75
CA ALA A 64 -1.32 -1.78 17.10
C ALA A 64 0.11 -1.21 17.15
N TYR A 65 0.77 -1.01 16.02
CA TYR A 65 2.17 -0.56 15.92
C TYR A 65 2.33 0.95 15.68
N THR A 66 1.25 1.74 15.72
CA THR A 66 1.31 3.20 15.55
C THR A 66 1.06 3.98 16.85
N GLY A 67 1.36 5.27 16.79
CA GLY A 67 1.03 6.21 17.86
C GLY A 67 1.94 6.13 19.09
N LYS A 68 1.59 6.92 20.12
CA LYS A 68 2.37 7.05 21.35
C LYS A 68 2.42 5.74 22.15
N HIS A 69 1.40 4.91 22.03
CA HIS A 69 1.21 3.66 22.78
C HIS A 69 1.32 2.42 21.88
N ARG A 70 2.12 2.49 20.81
CA ARG A 70 2.35 1.35 19.94
C ARG A 70 2.84 0.13 20.74
N LYS A 71 2.27 -1.03 20.47
CA LYS A 71 2.81 -2.33 20.93
C LYS A 71 4.21 -2.52 20.40
N LEU A 72 5.03 -3.21 21.18
CA LEU A 72 6.36 -3.66 20.78
C LEU A 72 6.26 -5.06 20.17
N ALA A 73 7.23 -5.41 19.32
CA ALA A 73 7.23 -6.72 18.66
C ALA A 73 7.26 -7.90 19.64
N ALA A 74 7.84 -7.73 20.83
CA ALA A 74 7.84 -8.74 21.89
C ALA A 74 6.44 -9.04 22.46
N ASP A 75 5.51 -8.09 22.41
CA ASP A 75 4.19 -8.21 23.03
C ASP A 75 3.37 -9.36 22.43
N ALA A 76 2.66 -10.10 23.28
CA ALA A 76 1.82 -11.21 22.87
C ALA A 76 0.66 -10.77 21.95
N PHE A 77 0.24 -11.65 21.04
CA PHE A 77 -0.96 -11.43 20.25
C PHE A 77 -2.23 -11.58 21.09
N ASP A 78 -3.22 -10.77 20.80
CA ASP A 78 -4.56 -10.88 21.33
C ASP A 78 -5.31 -12.04 20.64
N ALA A 79 -5.42 -13.17 21.35
CA ALA A 79 -6.08 -14.37 20.83
C ALA A 79 -7.56 -14.14 20.48
N ASN A 80 -8.24 -13.21 21.17
CA ASN A 80 -9.62 -12.88 20.87
C ASN A 80 -9.73 -12.06 19.57
N TRP A 81 -8.77 -11.17 19.31
CA TRP A 81 -8.68 -10.46 18.03
C TRP A 81 -8.52 -11.42 16.84
N ILE A 82 -7.61 -12.39 16.94
CA ILE A 82 -7.41 -13.45 15.93
C ILE A 82 -8.71 -14.26 15.75
N SER A 83 -9.28 -14.74 16.86
CA SER A 83 -10.50 -15.56 16.84
C SER A 83 -11.70 -14.84 16.21
N GLN A 84 -11.82 -13.52 16.41
CA GLN A 84 -12.89 -12.74 15.80
C GLN A 84 -12.77 -12.67 14.27
N GLN A 85 -11.56 -12.51 13.73
CA GLN A 85 -11.34 -12.54 12.28
C GLN A 85 -11.65 -13.91 11.69
N ARG A 86 -11.20 -15.00 12.34
CA ARG A 86 -11.51 -16.38 11.94
C ARG A 86 -13.02 -16.65 11.91
N ARG A 87 -13.76 -16.17 12.93
CA ARG A 87 -15.24 -16.26 12.96
C ARG A 87 -15.93 -15.46 11.86
N LEU A 88 -15.27 -14.47 11.26
CA LEU A 88 -15.77 -13.76 10.09
C LEU A 88 -15.43 -14.47 8.76
N GLY A 89 -14.67 -15.56 8.81
CA GLY A 89 -14.25 -16.32 7.63
C GLY A 89 -13.29 -15.54 6.73
N LEU A 90 -12.42 -14.69 7.29
CA LEU A 90 -11.41 -13.99 6.52
C LEU A 90 -10.34 -14.98 6.03
N SER A 91 -9.94 -14.87 4.75
CA SER A 91 -8.89 -15.72 4.18
C SER A 91 -7.48 -15.34 4.62
N VAL A 92 -7.32 -14.11 5.12
CA VAL A 92 -6.11 -13.60 5.75
C VAL A 92 -6.47 -13.01 7.10
N VAL A 93 -5.84 -13.53 8.14
CA VAL A 93 -5.96 -13.08 9.52
C VAL A 93 -4.68 -12.38 9.91
N LEU A 94 -4.79 -11.12 10.31
CA LEU A 94 -3.65 -10.32 10.74
C LEU A 94 -3.72 -10.11 12.27
N PRO A 95 -2.81 -10.70 13.07
CA PRO A 95 -2.80 -10.50 14.51
C PRO A 95 -2.44 -9.05 14.86
N ASP A 96 -2.70 -8.63 16.11
CA ASP A 96 -2.37 -7.28 16.59
C ASP A 96 -0.89 -7.15 16.99
N GLY A 97 0.01 -7.51 16.08
CA GLY A 97 1.45 -7.45 16.30
C GLY A 97 1.98 -6.03 16.48
N GLY A 98 3.08 -5.94 17.23
CA GLY A 98 3.73 -4.67 17.53
C GLY A 98 4.79 -4.25 16.51
N TYR A 99 5.38 -3.10 16.77
CA TYR A 99 6.44 -2.50 15.97
C TYR A 99 7.80 -3.17 16.25
N VAL A 100 8.51 -3.54 15.19
CA VAL A 100 9.88 -4.07 15.23
C VAL A 100 10.85 -2.90 15.08
N ALA A 101 11.50 -2.54 16.19
CA ALA A 101 12.42 -1.42 16.23
C ALA A 101 13.74 -1.70 15.49
N GLU A 102 14.55 -0.65 15.34
CA GLU A 102 15.91 -0.78 14.85
C GLU A 102 16.70 -1.79 15.69
N GLY A 103 17.28 -2.80 15.04
CA GLY A 103 18.07 -3.85 15.71
C GLY A 103 17.27 -4.85 16.56
N ASP A 104 15.94 -4.77 16.57
CA ASP A 104 15.06 -5.65 17.37
C ASP A 104 14.89 -7.04 16.75
N GLU A 105 15.99 -7.78 16.62
CA GLU A 105 16.00 -9.13 16.05
C GLU A 105 15.19 -10.12 16.88
N SER A 106 15.21 -9.99 18.21
CA SER A 106 14.41 -10.84 19.09
C SER A 106 12.91 -10.59 18.91
N GLY A 107 12.49 -9.35 18.74
CA GLY A 107 11.12 -8.97 18.40
C GLY A 107 10.67 -9.52 17.04
N LEU A 108 11.51 -9.37 16.00
CA LEU A 108 11.26 -9.95 14.68
C LEU A 108 11.05 -11.46 14.76
N TYR A 109 12.01 -12.18 15.37
CA TYR A 109 11.93 -13.62 15.57
C TYR A 109 10.68 -14.02 16.34
N SER A 110 10.33 -13.28 17.41
CA SER A 110 9.18 -13.57 18.25
C SER A 110 7.85 -13.49 17.50
N ILE A 111 7.66 -12.49 16.63
CA ILE A 111 6.48 -12.40 15.76
C ILE A 111 6.38 -13.61 14.83
N LEU A 112 7.47 -13.91 14.12
CA LEU A 112 7.53 -15.00 13.15
C LEU A 112 7.31 -16.37 13.81
N ALA A 113 7.96 -16.62 14.94
CA ALA A 113 7.82 -17.85 15.71
C ALA A 113 6.39 -18.07 16.23
N ARG A 114 5.69 -17.01 16.66
CA ARG A 114 4.29 -17.12 17.10
C ARG A 114 3.35 -17.48 15.96
N VAL A 115 3.55 -16.90 14.76
CA VAL A 115 2.74 -17.27 13.58
C VAL A 115 3.05 -18.71 13.15
N LYS A 116 4.33 -19.08 13.13
CA LYS A 116 4.76 -20.45 12.82
C LYS A 116 4.16 -21.48 13.80
N ALA A 117 4.10 -21.14 15.09
CA ALA A 117 3.55 -22.01 16.12
C ALA A 117 2.02 -22.17 16.05
N ASP A 118 1.28 -21.15 15.61
CA ASP A 118 -0.17 -21.27 15.35
C ASP A 118 -0.44 -22.24 14.18
N GLY A 119 0.45 -22.26 13.18
CA GLY A 119 0.48 -23.28 12.12
C GLY A 119 -0.67 -23.22 11.13
N GLN A 120 -1.57 -22.24 11.24
CA GLN A 120 -2.67 -22.08 10.30
C GLN A 120 -2.24 -21.23 9.09
N PRO A 121 -2.64 -21.62 7.87
CA PRO A 121 -2.24 -20.92 6.64
C PRO A 121 -2.91 -19.55 6.47
N ASP A 122 -3.95 -19.25 7.26
CA ASP A 122 -4.65 -17.96 7.24
C ASP A 122 -3.90 -16.87 8.04
N LEU A 123 -3.05 -17.24 8.99
CA LEU A 123 -2.39 -16.29 9.88
C LEU A 123 -1.13 -15.71 9.23
N VAL A 124 -1.10 -14.39 9.08
CA VAL A 124 0.00 -13.66 8.45
C VAL A 124 0.80 -12.90 9.50
N ALA A 125 2.13 -12.96 9.45
CA ALA A 125 3.01 -12.25 10.38
C ALA A 125 3.03 -10.74 10.08
N PRO A 126 2.53 -9.87 10.99
CA PRO A 126 2.56 -8.42 10.80
C PRO A 126 3.96 -7.90 11.13
N LEU A 127 4.68 -7.44 10.11
CA LEU A 127 6.02 -6.87 10.24
C LEU A 127 5.96 -5.37 9.99
N ALA A 128 5.62 -4.61 11.04
CA ALA A 128 5.76 -3.16 11.05
C ALA A 128 7.18 -2.81 11.46
N LEU A 129 8.04 -2.52 10.47
CA LEU A 129 9.49 -2.46 10.62
C LEU A 129 10.00 -1.02 10.64
N HIS A 130 11.04 -0.76 11.45
CA HIS A 130 11.94 0.36 11.20
C HIS A 130 12.59 0.24 9.81
N LYS A 131 12.84 1.36 9.13
CA LYS A 131 13.45 1.37 7.78
C LYS A 131 14.77 0.61 7.66
N SER A 132 15.59 0.56 8.71
CA SER A 132 16.91 -0.11 8.65
C SER A 132 16.83 -1.62 8.41
N TRP A 133 15.65 -2.23 8.59
CA TRP A 133 15.39 -3.61 8.21
C TRP A 133 15.41 -3.86 6.69
N LEU A 134 15.29 -2.82 5.86
CA LEU A 134 15.45 -2.92 4.41
C LEU A 134 16.82 -2.41 3.92
N ASP A 135 17.74 -2.07 4.83
CA ASP A 135 19.10 -1.69 4.46
C ASP A 135 19.98 -2.93 4.31
N ALA A 136 20.52 -3.13 3.10
CA ALA A 136 21.43 -4.21 2.74
C ALA A 136 22.69 -4.30 3.62
N LYS A 137 23.12 -3.17 4.21
CA LYS A 137 24.29 -3.11 5.09
C LYS A 137 23.95 -3.25 6.57
N ALA A 138 22.67 -3.35 6.92
CA ALA A 138 22.21 -3.45 8.30
C ALA A 138 21.21 -4.60 8.48
N GLY A 139 19.92 -4.31 8.53
CA GLY A 139 18.91 -5.28 8.96
C GLY A 139 18.45 -6.26 7.88
N LEU A 140 18.66 -5.96 6.59
CA LEU A 140 18.10 -6.78 5.50
C LEU A 140 18.60 -8.24 5.51
N PRO A 141 19.91 -8.55 5.66
CA PRO A 141 20.35 -9.95 5.73
C PRO A 141 19.68 -10.73 6.87
N THR A 142 19.49 -10.08 8.02
CA THR A 142 18.83 -10.67 9.18
C THR A 142 17.32 -10.85 8.92
N LEU A 143 16.66 -9.87 8.29
CA LEU A 143 15.25 -9.97 7.91
C LEU A 143 15.02 -11.15 6.97
N LEU A 144 15.78 -11.24 5.88
CA LEU A 144 15.64 -12.30 4.88
C LEU A 144 15.83 -13.67 5.53
N ARG A 145 16.91 -13.85 6.31
CA ARG A 145 17.18 -15.11 7.02
C ARG A 145 16.00 -15.54 7.90
N HIS A 146 15.51 -14.67 8.77
CA HIS A 146 14.41 -15.03 9.68
C HIS A 146 13.09 -15.30 8.95
N VAL A 147 12.77 -14.54 7.90
CA VAL A 147 11.55 -14.76 7.12
C VAL A 147 11.62 -16.10 6.37
N ILE A 148 12.76 -16.42 5.76
CA ILE A 148 13.02 -17.71 5.10
C ILE A 148 12.91 -18.86 6.11
N ASP A 149 13.62 -18.77 7.23
CA ASP A 149 13.64 -19.82 8.27
C ASP A 149 12.25 -20.05 8.89
N ALA A 150 11.45 -18.99 9.01
CA ALA A 150 10.09 -19.09 9.50
C ALA A 150 9.15 -19.76 8.47
N GLY A 151 9.28 -19.41 7.18
CA GLY A 151 8.48 -19.97 6.09
C GLY A 151 7.00 -19.60 6.16
N VAL A 152 6.66 -18.52 6.87
CA VAL A 152 5.28 -18.05 7.07
C VAL A 152 5.00 -16.83 6.19
N PRO A 153 3.73 -16.60 5.78
CA PRO A 153 3.37 -15.38 5.07
C PRO A 153 3.59 -14.14 5.95
N VAL A 154 4.02 -13.03 5.34
CA VAL A 154 4.34 -11.78 6.04
C VAL A 154 3.56 -10.59 5.47
N ALA A 155 3.13 -9.68 6.33
CA ALA A 155 2.55 -8.40 5.96
C ALA A 155 3.50 -7.27 6.36
N LEU A 156 4.11 -6.61 5.39
CA LEU A 156 5.11 -5.57 5.61
C LEU A 156 4.46 -4.20 5.73
N THR A 157 4.95 -3.41 6.68
CA THR A 157 4.75 -1.97 6.75
C THR A 157 6.06 -1.32 7.16
N ILE A 158 6.53 -0.33 6.40
CA ILE A 158 7.84 0.27 6.63
C ILE A 158 7.68 1.66 7.22
N GLU A 159 8.32 1.90 8.37
CA GLU A 159 8.35 3.20 9.00
C GLU A 159 9.32 4.14 8.28
N HIS A 160 8.85 5.33 7.93
CA HIS A 160 9.69 6.38 7.37
C HIS A 160 9.09 7.77 7.64
N PRO A 161 9.91 8.82 7.90
CA PRO A 161 9.39 10.18 8.10
C PRO A 161 8.70 10.79 6.87
N LYS A 162 8.97 10.24 5.69
CA LYS A 162 8.39 10.64 4.40
C LYS A 162 7.99 9.35 3.64
N ASP A 163 8.59 9.11 2.49
CA ASP A 163 8.42 7.89 1.71
C ASP A 163 9.67 7.00 1.83
N PRO A 164 9.56 5.74 2.31
CA PRO A 164 10.70 4.83 2.37
C PRO A 164 11.29 4.52 1.00
N TYR A 165 10.45 4.47 -0.05
CA TYR A 165 10.83 4.00 -1.38
C TYR A 165 11.45 5.11 -2.24
N ALA A 166 11.41 6.36 -1.77
CA ALA A 166 12.26 7.44 -2.25
C ALA A 166 13.76 7.22 -1.93
N THR A 167 14.10 6.25 -1.09
CA THR A 167 15.49 5.83 -0.81
C THR A 167 15.82 4.57 -1.60
N ARG A 168 16.79 4.65 -2.53
CA ARG A 168 17.13 3.56 -3.45
C ARG A 168 17.47 2.24 -2.76
N SER A 169 18.29 2.28 -1.70
CA SER A 169 18.67 1.07 -0.95
C SER A 169 17.48 0.39 -0.29
N LEU A 170 16.53 1.17 0.26
CA LEU A 170 15.33 0.61 0.89
C LEU A 170 14.38 0.01 -0.15
N LEU A 171 14.27 0.62 -1.33
CA LEU A 171 13.50 0.04 -2.44
C LEU A 171 14.12 -1.29 -2.90
N GLN A 172 15.44 -1.34 -3.03
CA GLN A 172 16.14 -2.58 -3.38
C GLN A 172 15.91 -3.66 -2.32
N GLY A 173 16.04 -3.33 -1.04
CA GLY A 173 15.75 -4.26 0.04
C GLY A 173 14.29 -4.73 0.05
N LEU A 174 13.32 -3.87 -0.26
CA LEU A 174 11.94 -4.28 -0.45
C LEU A 174 11.84 -5.32 -1.58
N VAL A 175 12.46 -5.05 -2.74
CA VAL A 175 12.43 -5.99 -3.87
C VAL A 175 13.03 -7.34 -3.50
N GLU A 176 14.11 -7.39 -2.72
CA GLU A 176 14.68 -8.64 -2.23
C GLU A 176 13.67 -9.43 -1.38
N VAL A 177 12.95 -8.77 -0.47
CA VAL A 177 11.91 -9.42 0.33
C VAL A 177 10.74 -9.91 -0.54
N LEU A 178 10.35 -9.15 -1.57
CA LEU A 178 9.26 -9.52 -2.48
C LEU A 178 9.59 -10.70 -3.41
N GLN A 179 10.87 -11.06 -3.56
CA GLN A 179 11.30 -12.22 -4.34
C GLN A 179 11.38 -13.52 -3.51
N LEU A 180 11.11 -13.46 -2.20
CA LEU A 180 11.06 -14.67 -1.37
C LEU A 180 9.91 -15.61 -1.78
N GLU A 181 10.07 -16.90 -1.53
CA GLU A 181 9.03 -17.92 -1.82
C GLU A 181 7.83 -17.85 -0.85
N VAL A 182 7.89 -17.02 0.19
CA VAL A 182 6.75 -16.77 1.09
C VAL A 182 5.84 -15.69 0.52
N LYS A 183 4.54 -15.76 0.85
CA LYS A 183 3.60 -14.70 0.46
C LYS A 183 3.91 -13.41 1.21
N VAL A 184 4.09 -12.32 0.46
CA VAL A 184 4.34 -10.99 1.00
C VAL A 184 3.17 -10.06 0.70
N TYR A 185 2.56 -9.50 1.74
CA TYR A 185 1.54 -8.47 1.65
C TYR A 185 2.16 -7.11 1.94
N LEU A 186 2.16 -6.18 0.99
CA LEU A 186 2.64 -4.83 1.26
C LEU A 186 1.48 -3.94 1.74
N LEU A 187 1.51 -3.53 3.00
CA LEU A 187 0.50 -2.65 3.57
C LEU A 187 1.01 -1.21 3.67
N ARG A 188 0.06 -0.27 3.72
CA ARG A 188 0.29 1.17 3.85
C ARG A 188 1.28 1.70 2.82
N CYS A 189 0.81 1.74 1.60
CA CYS A 189 1.57 2.26 0.48
C CYS A 189 0.72 3.25 -0.32
N ASP A 190 1.35 3.89 -1.28
CA ASP A 190 0.74 4.78 -2.27
C ASP A 190 0.80 4.12 -3.65
N VAL A 191 1.30 4.85 -4.66
CA VAL A 191 1.58 4.36 -6.00
C VAL A 191 2.55 3.17 -6.01
N ALA A 192 3.48 3.10 -5.04
CA ALA A 192 4.44 1.99 -4.96
C ALA A 192 3.77 0.61 -4.67
N ALA A 193 2.48 0.57 -4.29
CA ALA A 193 1.73 -0.68 -4.16
C ALA A 193 1.68 -1.45 -5.50
N VAL A 194 1.48 -0.74 -6.62
CA VAL A 194 1.43 -1.37 -7.96
C VAL A 194 2.81 -1.91 -8.33
N GLY A 195 3.88 -1.17 -8.05
CA GLY A 195 5.25 -1.64 -8.21
C GLY A 195 5.51 -2.91 -7.41
N ALA A 196 5.11 -2.95 -6.13
CA ALA A 196 5.26 -4.14 -5.31
C ALA A 196 4.55 -5.38 -5.89
N LEU A 197 3.34 -5.22 -6.45
CA LEU A 197 2.65 -6.31 -7.14
C LEU A 197 3.45 -6.83 -8.35
N CYS A 198 3.99 -5.92 -9.18
CA CYS A 198 4.81 -6.31 -10.32
C CYS A 198 6.08 -7.06 -9.90
N PHE A 199 6.58 -6.79 -8.69
CA PHE A 199 7.79 -7.38 -8.14
C PHE A 199 7.53 -8.53 -7.16
N GLY A 200 6.32 -9.11 -7.14
CA GLY A 200 6.06 -10.39 -6.46
C GLY A 200 5.23 -10.32 -5.18
N ALA A 201 4.74 -9.14 -4.77
CA ALA A 201 3.79 -9.07 -3.67
C ALA A 201 2.54 -9.94 -3.97
N GLU A 202 2.11 -10.73 -2.98
CA GLU A 202 0.85 -11.47 -3.03
C GLU A 202 -0.32 -10.50 -3.10
N ALA A 203 -0.32 -9.44 -2.30
CA ALA A 203 -1.23 -8.31 -2.45
C ALA A 203 -0.54 -7.03 -1.96
N ALA A 204 -1.04 -5.87 -2.40
CA ALA A 204 -0.52 -4.58 -1.93
C ALA A 204 -1.66 -3.60 -1.67
N ALA A 205 -1.53 -2.76 -0.66
CA ALA A 205 -2.60 -1.91 -0.18
C ALA A 205 -2.29 -0.41 -0.30
N VAL A 206 -3.20 0.33 -0.93
CA VAL A 206 -3.11 1.78 -1.12
C VAL A 206 -3.91 2.50 -0.05
N GLY A 207 -3.25 3.38 0.71
CA GLY A 207 -3.91 4.19 1.73
C GLY A 207 -4.87 5.24 1.16
N THR A 208 -6.07 5.33 1.72
CA THR A 208 -7.06 6.35 1.31
C THR A 208 -6.68 7.76 1.77
N ARG A 209 -5.79 7.88 2.76
CA ARG A 209 -5.24 9.13 3.30
C ARG A 209 -3.78 8.97 3.64
N THR A 210 -3.04 10.07 3.79
CA THR A 210 -1.60 10.07 4.07
C THR A 210 -1.20 9.18 5.26
N GLY A 211 -1.95 9.22 6.37
CA GLY A 211 -1.68 8.37 7.54
C GLY A 211 -1.89 6.86 7.33
N LEU A 212 -2.58 6.47 6.25
CA LEU A 212 -2.74 5.08 5.83
C LEU A 212 -1.80 4.70 4.67
N ARG A 213 -1.04 5.65 4.11
CA ARG A 213 -0.02 5.42 3.07
C ARG A 213 1.39 5.28 3.64
N HIS A 214 1.59 5.68 4.89
CA HIS A 214 2.90 5.65 5.55
C HIS A 214 2.74 5.28 7.03
N LEU A 215 3.76 4.60 7.56
CA LEU A 215 3.99 4.49 8.99
C LEU A 215 5.00 5.58 9.39
N PHE A 216 4.55 6.56 10.17
CA PHE A 216 5.42 7.65 10.61
C PHE A 216 6.16 7.31 11.92
N PRO A 217 7.43 7.72 12.06
CA PRO A 217 8.13 7.67 13.33
C PRO A 217 7.35 8.36 14.46
N ARG A 218 7.53 7.87 15.69
CA ARG A 218 7.01 8.54 16.88
C ARG A 218 7.57 9.96 16.94
N LYS A 219 6.69 10.95 17.03
CA LYS A 219 7.07 12.32 17.37
C LYS A 219 7.08 12.44 18.90
N GLU A 220 8.19 12.88 19.48
CA GLU A 220 8.30 13.13 20.92
C GLU A 220 7.37 14.28 21.36
N ASN A 221 7.22 15.28 20.50
CA ASN A 221 6.33 16.42 20.70
C ASN A 221 5.24 16.39 19.64
N GLY A 222 3.98 16.31 20.07
CA GLY A 222 2.81 16.28 19.19
C GLY A 222 2.88 17.43 18.18
N GLY A 223 3.00 17.08 16.89
CA GLY A 223 3.07 18.06 15.82
C GLY A 223 1.70 18.22 15.18
N GLY A 224 1.08 19.38 15.35
CA GLY A 224 -0.02 19.83 14.49
C GLY A 224 0.52 19.99 13.08
N GLY A 225 0.17 19.04 12.21
CA GLY A 225 0.43 19.19 10.78
C GLY A 225 -0.47 20.29 10.21
N ALA A 226 0.01 21.03 9.22
CA ALA A 226 -0.87 21.81 8.37
C ALA A 226 -2.01 20.92 7.87
N MET A 227 -3.22 21.47 7.76
CA MET A 227 -4.33 20.75 7.15
C MET A 227 -3.88 20.26 5.77
N PRO A 228 -3.93 18.95 5.49
CA PRO A 228 -3.49 18.42 4.20
C PRO A 228 -4.29 19.08 3.09
N SER A 229 -3.61 19.60 2.06
CA SER A 229 -4.32 20.01 0.85
C SER A 229 -4.86 18.77 0.14
N VAL A 230 -6.04 18.89 -0.47
CA VAL A 230 -6.62 17.82 -1.27
C VAL A 230 -5.69 17.55 -2.44
N ALA A 231 -5.27 16.30 -2.62
CA ALA A 231 -4.36 15.89 -3.66
C ALA A 231 -4.96 14.73 -4.46
N ALA A 232 -4.80 14.79 -5.78
CA ALA A 232 -5.24 13.77 -6.72
C ALA A 232 -4.02 13.14 -7.39
N LEU A 233 -4.10 11.84 -7.70
CA LEU A 233 -3.12 11.16 -8.53
C LEU A 233 -3.23 11.66 -9.97
N VAL A 234 -2.16 12.25 -10.49
CA VAL A 234 -2.07 12.58 -11.92
C VAL A 234 -1.48 11.36 -12.63
N ARG A 235 -2.30 10.64 -13.41
CA ARG A 235 -1.92 9.33 -14.00
C ARG A 235 -0.60 9.40 -14.77
N GLY A 236 -0.45 10.38 -15.65
CA GLY A 236 0.75 10.53 -16.48
C GLY A 236 2.02 10.84 -15.69
N MET A 237 1.90 11.35 -14.46
CA MET A 237 3.03 11.70 -13.59
C MET A 237 3.25 10.70 -12.45
N LEU A 238 2.35 9.70 -12.29
CA LEU A 238 2.36 8.74 -11.19
C LEU A 238 2.60 9.37 -9.81
N SER A 239 2.06 10.57 -9.60
CA SER A 239 2.29 11.37 -8.40
C SER A 239 1.00 11.97 -7.88
N TYR A 240 0.86 12.00 -6.55
CA TYR A 240 -0.19 12.78 -5.89
C TYR A 240 0.21 14.25 -5.87
N ILE A 241 -0.59 15.09 -6.52
CA ILE A 241 -0.35 16.52 -6.63
C ILE A 241 -1.56 17.26 -6.05
N SER A 242 -1.30 18.29 -5.24
CA SER A 242 -2.38 19.08 -4.63
C SER A 242 -3.19 19.78 -5.72
N LEU A 243 -4.51 19.82 -5.57
CA LEU A 243 -5.41 20.48 -6.52
C LEU A 243 -5.05 21.97 -6.70
N ASP A 244 -4.54 22.64 -5.65
CA ASP A 244 -4.07 24.02 -5.73
C ASP A 244 -2.85 24.23 -6.62
N LYS A 245 -2.07 23.17 -6.87
CA LYS A 245 -0.96 23.18 -7.83
C LYS A 245 -1.42 22.80 -9.24
N ILE A 246 -2.36 21.86 -9.35
CA ILE A 246 -2.90 21.42 -10.64
C ILE A 246 -3.68 22.55 -11.33
N GLU A 247 -4.46 23.34 -10.57
CA GLU A 247 -5.37 24.35 -11.12
C GLU A 247 -4.67 25.41 -12.00
N PRO A 248 -3.57 26.07 -11.57
CA PRO A 248 -2.86 27.01 -12.43
C PRO A 248 -2.31 26.38 -13.72
N GLU A 249 -1.86 25.13 -13.68
CA GLU A 249 -1.34 24.44 -14.87
C GLU A 249 -2.43 24.11 -15.87
N ILE A 250 -3.63 23.74 -15.39
CA ILE A 250 -4.83 23.57 -16.23
C ILE A 250 -5.19 24.89 -16.90
N GLN A 251 -5.17 26.00 -16.17
CA GLN A 251 -5.52 27.32 -16.71
C GLN A 251 -4.53 27.78 -17.78
N GLN A 252 -3.25 27.49 -17.61
CA GLN A 252 -2.21 27.83 -18.59
C GLN A 252 -2.27 26.93 -19.83
N ASN A 253 -2.57 25.63 -19.66
CA ASN A 253 -2.55 24.64 -20.74
C ASN A 253 -3.79 23.72 -20.69
N PRO A 254 -5.01 24.23 -20.96
CA PRO A 254 -6.26 23.49 -20.77
C PRO A 254 -6.42 22.28 -21.69
N ASP A 255 -5.77 22.31 -22.86
CA ASP A 255 -5.83 21.23 -23.84
C ASP A 255 -4.86 20.08 -23.55
N ASN A 256 -3.94 20.24 -22.59
CA ASN A 256 -2.98 19.19 -22.24
C ASN A 256 -3.71 17.99 -21.62
N ASP A 257 -3.62 16.84 -22.28
CA ASP A 257 -4.29 15.60 -21.87
C ASP A 257 -3.76 15.05 -20.53
N LEU A 258 -2.61 15.53 -20.04
CA LEU A 258 -2.11 15.23 -18.69
C LEU A 258 -3.13 15.57 -17.59
N TRP A 259 -3.97 16.59 -17.85
CA TRP A 259 -4.96 17.07 -16.90
C TRP A 259 -6.32 16.43 -17.04
N LYS A 260 -6.55 15.60 -18.06
CA LYS A 260 -7.81 14.90 -18.27
C LYS A 260 -7.70 13.47 -17.77
N CYS A 261 -8.79 12.92 -17.26
CA CYS A 261 -8.80 11.53 -16.84
C CYS A 261 -10.03 10.78 -17.37
N GLY A 262 -9.78 9.69 -18.09
CA GLY A 262 -10.81 8.78 -18.59
C GLY A 262 -11.28 7.73 -17.58
N CYS A 263 -10.93 7.84 -16.30
CA CYS A 263 -11.42 6.91 -15.28
C CYS A 263 -12.94 7.06 -15.09
N VAL A 264 -13.61 6.01 -14.61
CA VAL A 264 -15.08 6.02 -14.45
C VAL A 264 -15.58 7.14 -13.54
N VAL A 265 -14.74 7.57 -12.59
CA VAL A 265 -15.05 8.67 -11.67
C VAL A 265 -14.99 10.04 -12.37
N CYS A 266 -14.03 10.24 -13.27
CA CYS A 266 -13.83 11.51 -13.97
C CYS A 266 -14.58 11.61 -15.30
N GLY A 267 -14.86 10.50 -15.99
CA GLY A 267 -15.60 10.50 -17.25
C GLY A 267 -14.98 11.33 -18.38
N GLY A 268 -13.65 11.45 -18.42
CA GLY A 268 -12.93 12.28 -19.40
C GLY A 268 -12.75 13.75 -19.02
N GLN A 269 -13.28 14.18 -17.86
CA GLN A 269 -13.16 15.56 -17.41
C GLN A 269 -11.73 15.93 -16.97
N SER A 270 -11.46 17.24 -16.97
CA SER A 270 -10.23 17.81 -16.41
C SER A 270 -10.23 17.73 -14.88
N LEU A 271 -9.09 17.41 -14.27
CA LEU A 271 -8.95 17.22 -12.82
C LEU A 271 -9.40 18.42 -11.97
N SER A 272 -9.57 19.61 -12.55
CA SER A 272 -10.16 20.78 -11.87
C SER A 272 -11.57 20.51 -11.33
N TRP A 273 -12.35 19.62 -11.96
CA TRP A 273 -13.70 19.26 -11.49
C TRP A 273 -13.69 18.74 -10.05
N ILE A 274 -12.63 18.04 -9.65
CA ILE A 274 -12.49 17.44 -8.32
C ILE A 274 -12.54 18.54 -7.25
N LYS A 275 -11.94 19.71 -7.51
CA LYS A 275 -11.93 20.84 -6.57
C LYS A 275 -13.32 21.44 -6.38
N SER A 276 -14.17 21.36 -7.41
CA SER A 276 -15.55 21.84 -7.39
C SER A 276 -16.58 20.78 -6.97
N ALA A 277 -16.16 19.54 -6.71
CA ALA A 277 -17.06 18.48 -6.27
C ALA A 277 -17.66 18.80 -4.89
N PRO A 278 -18.88 18.30 -4.57
CA PRO A 278 -19.49 18.52 -3.25
C PRO A 278 -18.64 18.00 -2.08
N LYS A 279 -17.83 16.96 -2.33
CA LYS A 279 -16.85 16.40 -1.39
C LYS A 279 -15.51 16.19 -2.12
N PRO A 280 -14.66 17.23 -2.24
CA PRO A 280 -13.42 17.16 -3.02
C PRO A 280 -12.47 16.06 -2.55
N GLU A 281 -12.39 15.81 -1.24
CA GLU A 281 -11.57 14.73 -0.68
C GLU A 281 -12.04 13.34 -1.14
N ASP A 282 -13.35 13.09 -1.13
CA ASP A 282 -13.93 11.82 -1.57
C ASP A 282 -13.75 11.65 -3.08
N ALA A 283 -13.98 12.71 -3.87
CA ALA A 283 -13.77 12.69 -5.32
C ALA A 283 -12.30 12.43 -5.69
N ALA A 284 -11.35 13.14 -5.06
CA ALA A 284 -9.92 12.96 -5.27
C ALA A 284 -9.47 11.54 -4.91
N TYR A 285 -10.01 11.02 -3.81
CA TYR A 285 -9.78 9.66 -3.36
C TYR A 285 -10.30 8.62 -4.36
N LEU A 286 -11.57 8.72 -4.76
CA LEU A 286 -12.21 7.80 -5.69
C LEU A 286 -11.45 7.76 -7.02
N HIS A 287 -11.17 8.94 -7.59
CA HIS A 287 -10.37 9.08 -8.80
C HIS A 287 -8.98 8.42 -8.66
N SER A 288 -8.26 8.73 -7.58
CA SER A 288 -6.87 8.27 -7.44
C SER A 288 -6.77 6.75 -7.32
N VAL A 289 -7.69 6.12 -6.58
CA VAL A 289 -7.72 4.66 -6.45
C VAL A 289 -8.18 4.02 -7.76
N GLU A 290 -9.17 4.59 -8.45
CA GLU A 290 -9.60 4.10 -9.76
C GLU A 290 -8.45 4.12 -10.78
N VAL A 291 -7.66 5.20 -10.82
CA VAL A 291 -6.48 5.29 -11.69
C VAL A 291 -5.48 4.17 -11.39
N LEU A 292 -5.23 3.86 -10.10
CA LEU A 292 -4.33 2.76 -9.73
C LEU A 292 -4.89 1.40 -10.10
N TYR A 293 -6.21 1.20 -10.01
CA TYR A 293 -6.87 -0.01 -10.51
C TYR A 293 -6.74 -0.15 -12.02
N GLN A 294 -6.88 0.94 -12.79
CA GLN A 294 -6.68 0.92 -14.23
C GLN A 294 -5.24 0.55 -14.59
N ILE A 295 -4.24 1.16 -13.93
CA ILE A 295 -2.83 0.80 -14.13
C ILE A 295 -2.58 -0.67 -13.79
N ARG A 296 -3.15 -1.17 -12.68
CA ARG A 296 -3.05 -2.59 -12.33
C ARG A 296 -3.67 -3.47 -13.42
N ALA A 297 -4.89 -3.18 -13.87
CA ALA A 297 -5.56 -3.95 -14.92
C ALA A 297 -4.72 -3.96 -16.21
N GLU A 298 -4.18 -2.81 -16.63
CA GLU A 298 -3.30 -2.71 -17.80
C GLU A 298 -2.07 -3.61 -17.70
N LEU A 299 -1.48 -3.70 -16.50
CA LEU A 299 -0.29 -4.52 -16.26
C LEU A 299 -0.62 -6.00 -16.11
N PHE A 300 -1.73 -6.36 -15.46
CA PHE A 300 -2.00 -7.73 -15.05
C PHE A 300 -2.93 -8.50 -16.00
N ASP A 301 -3.83 -7.80 -16.68
CA ASP A 301 -4.80 -8.41 -17.59
C ASP A 301 -4.23 -8.55 -19.01
N ASN A 302 -3.28 -7.68 -19.39
CA ASN A 302 -2.68 -7.66 -20.73
C ASN A 302 -1.30 -8.34 -20.82
N LEU A 303 -0.61 -8.57 -19.69
CA LEU A 303 0.75 -9.13 -19.68
C LEU A 303 0.78 -10.49 -18.98
N ALA A 304 1.37 -11.46 -19.65
CA ALA A 304 1.34 -12.86 -19.24
C ALA A 304 2.37 -13.19 -18.15
N THR A 305 3.55 -12.56 -18.21
CA THR A 305 4.69 -12.93 -17.35
C THR A 305 5.02 -11.86 -16.30
N SER A 306 5.61 -12.30 -15.19
CA SER A 306 6.13 -11.37 -14.17
C SER A 306 7.24 -10.47 -14.71
N ALA A 307 8.06 -10.96 -15.64
CA ALA A 307 9.12 -10.18 -16.28
C ALA A 307 8.56 -9.01 -17.11
N GLU A 308 7.54 -9.26 -17.93
CA GLU A 308 6.85 -8.22 -18.69
C GLU A 308 6.22 -7.16 -17.78
N ARG A 309 5.54 -7.59 -16.71
CA ARG A 309 4.93 -6.68 -15.72
C ARG A 309 5.95 -5.78 -15.05
N ARG A 310 7.12 -6.30 -14.68
CA ARG A 310 8.24 -5.51 -14.12
C ARG A 310 8.74 -4.47 -15.12
N LEU A 311 9.01 -4.87 -16.36
CA LEU A 311 9.50 -3.97 -17.39
C LEU A 311 8.47 -2.88 -17.76
N ALA A 312 7.20 -3.24 -17.84
CA ALA A 312 6.12 -2.30 -18.10
C ALA A 312 5.96 -1.29 -16.95
N TRP A 313 6.01 -1.74 -15.69
CA TRP A 313 6.01 -0.83 -14.53
C TRP A 313 7.20 0.13 -14.55
N ILE A 314 8.40 -0.37 -14.82
CA ILE A 314 9.62 0.44 -14.98
C ILE A 314 9.42 1.49 -16.09
N GLY A 315 8.86 1.09 -17.24
CA GLY A 315 8.55 2.00 -18.35
C GLY A 315 7.52 3.07 -18.00
N LEU A 316 6.51 2.74 -17.18
CA LEU A 316 5.55 3.72 -16.67
C LEU A 316 6.22 4.74 -15.73
N CYS A 317 7.12 4.30 -14.83
CA CYS A 317 7.89 5.21 -13.99
C CYS A 317 8.79 6.14 -14.80
N ASP A 318 9.46 5.61 -15.82
CA ASP A 318 10.33 6.37 -16.73
C ASP A 318 9.53 7.42 -17.52
N SER A 319 8.37 7.02 -18.05
CA SER A 319 7.44 7.93 -18.73
C SER A 319 6.95 9.03 -17.78
N ALA A 320 6.66 8.68 -16.53
CA ALA A 320 6.22 9.65 -15.54
C ALA A 320 7.28 10.70 -15.20
N ILE A 321 8.55 10.30 -15.13
CA ILE A 321 9.68 11.23 -14.96
C ILE A 321 9.72 12.23 -16.13
N PHE A 322 9.62 11.75 -17.36
CA PHE A 322 9.57 12.61 -18.54
C PHE A 322 8.39 13.60 -18.51
N GLN A 323 7.20 13.16 -18.06
CA GLN A 323 6.05 14.05 -17.94
C GLN A 323 6.26 15.14 -16.87
N HIS A 324 6.94 14.82 -15.76
CA HIS A 324 7.33 15.82 -14.76
C HIS A 324 8.23 16.92 -15.35
N GLU A 325 9.26 16.53 -16.10
CA GLU A 325 10.23 17.44 -16.73
C GLU A 325 9.59 18.31 -17.82
N GLY A 326 8.50 17.84 -18.44
CA GLY A 326 7.75 18.59 -19.46
C GLY A 326 6.79 19.64 -18.90
N THR A 327 6.55 19.71 -17.59
CA THR A 327 5.65 20.72 -17.01
C THR A 327 6.33 22.08 -16.81
N ALA A 328 5.58 23.17 -16.97
CA ALA A 328 6.09 24.53 -16.78
C ALA A 328 6.45 24.83 -15.32
N ALA A 329 5.85 24.11 -14.37
CA ALA A 329 5.96 24.37 -12.94
C ALA A 329 7.18 23.77 -12.24
N ASP A 330 8.14 23.17 -12.98
CA ASP A 330 9.34 22.49 -12.44
C ASP A 330 9.01 21.58 -11.25
N TRP A 331 7.94 20.78 -11.41
CA TRP A 331 7.57 19.82 -10.39
C TRP A 331 8.55 18.66 -10.43
N ASN A 332 9.59 18.77 -9.61
CA ASN A 332 10.59 17.71 -9.46
C ASN A 332 9.92 16.33 -9.30
N PRO A 333 10.26 15.35 -10.15
CA PRO A 333 9.69 14.01 -10.07
C PRO A 333 9.96 13.41 -8.70
N GLN A 334 9.00 12.63 -8.20
CA GLN A 334 9.20 11.91 -6.96
C GLN A 334 10.36 10.92 -7.11
N ARG A 335 11.32 10.95 -6.18
CA ARG A 335 12.52 10.11 -6.23
C ARG A 335 12.21 8.61 -6.32
N VAL A 336 11.07 8.17 -5.81
CA VAL A 336 10.60 6.78 -5.91
C VAL A 336 10.45 6.32 -7.37
N LEU A 337 10.00 7.20 -8.26
CA LEU A 337 9.87 6.89 -9.70
C LEU A 337 11.25 6.60 -10.30
N GLY A 338 12.23 7.46 -10.02
CA GLY A 338 13.61 7.27 -10.46
C GLY A 338 14.23 5.99 -9.89
N ASN A 339 13.92 5.65 -8.63
CA ASN A 339 14.42 4.42 -8.02
C ASN A 339 13.84 3.18 -8.70
N TRP A 340 12.53 3.14 -8.97
CA TRP A 340 11.90 2.05 -9.74
C TRP A 340 12.48 1.97 -11.16
N ALA A 341 12.58 3.10 -11.87
CA ALA A 341 13.16 3.17 -13.20
C ALA A 341 14.60 2.65 -13.23
N SER A 342 15.38 2.89 -12.16
CA SER A 342 16.76 2.42 -12.02
C SER A 342 16.92 0.90 -11.87
N LEU A 343 15.82 0.16 -11.66
CA LEU A 343 15.83 -1.31 -11.64
C LEU A 343 15.85 -1.92 -13.05
N ARG A 344 15.82 -1.09 -14.11
CA ARG A 344 16.01 -1.53 -15.49
C ARG A 344 17.34 -2.29 -15.62
N GLY A 345 17.27 -3.59 -15.91
CA GLY A 345 18.43 -4.45 -16.06
C GLY A 345 18.91 -5.16 -14.78
N ALA A 346 18.25 -4.95 -13.63
CA ALA A 346 18.46 -5.79 -12.47
C ALA A 346 17.95 -7.21 -12.79
N GLN A 347 18.84 -8.21 -12.74
CA GLN A 347 18.45 -9.60 -12.89
C GLN A 347 17.55 -10.01 -11.70
N PRO A 348 16.55 -10.88 -11.91
CA PRO A 348 15.86 -11.51 -10.79
C PRO A 348 16.89 -12.24 -9.93
N ILE A 349 16.79 -12.10 -8.61
CA ILE A 349 17.57 -12.93 -7.69
C ILE A 349 17.00 -14.35 -7.84
N SER A 350 17.87 -15.28 -8.23
CA SER A 350 17.56 -16.69 -8.49
C SER A 350 17.25 -17.47 -7.24
#